data_AF-A0A8T5TJP3-F1
#
_entry.id   AF-A0A8T5TJP3-F1
#
_cell.length_a   1.000
_cell.length_b   1.000
_cell.length_c   1.000
_cell.angle_alpha   90.00
_cell.angle_beta   90.00
_cell.angle_gamma   90.00
#
_symmetry.space_group_name_H-M   'P 1'
#
loop_
_entity.id
_entity.type
_entity.pdbx_description
1 polymer ?
#
loop_
_entity_poly.entity_id
_entity_poly.type
_entity_poly.pdbx_seq_one_letter_code
_entity_poly.pdbx_strand_id
1 'polypeptide(L)'
;MSEENKEEEYNFQEWTIKQLRDFSYVNHISIPSKSKKAEIIELLENIVSSSEFVDRNKEEHFEEELIVDFDEDEVAPLFKKEEKELKFWQKPPFSTLLNLELAKDSDIAFYDLSNLVNKFFDKMLHEDFINFKVSGIALKTSASLHHHKITSIIKEEEEIQKKEEIEQFRQRTRRGIPKTLSQPIQSKLKITSKDELFEAMRAAIIETMQKKEKLRRQRIKKEERLKRRKELSAKAQLPKELLKHITGKEQTIEELLNNWHNKIKAIIKFEKKDYTNLFDLIKLINKDQESIFGRKYELVRLFLALMFLSTNNKIYLEQNQDFTDINVELK
;
A
#
# COMPACT_ATOMS: atom_id res chain seq x y z
N MET A 1 -65.63 -15.46 -20.20
CA MET A 1 -65.63 -16.26 -21.44
C MET A 1 -64.22 -16.76 -21.60
N SER A 2 -64.06 -18.07 -21.46
CA SER A 2 -62.81 -18.82 -21.41
C SER A 2 -62.01 -18.65 -22.70
N GLU A 3 -60.85 -18.01 -22.61
CA GLU A 3 -59.87 -18.02 -23.69
C GLU A 3 -59.07 -19.32 -23.60
N GLU A 4 -59.02 -19.99 -24.73
CA GLU A 4 -58.44 -21.31 -24.94
C GLU A 4 -56.95 -21.28 -24.64
N ASN A 5 -56.53 -21.92 -23.54
CA ASN A 5 -55.13 -22.30 -23.33
C ASN A 5 -54.75 -23.27 -24.45
N LYS A 6 -54.13 -22.74 -25.50
CA LYS A 6 -53.42 -23.55 -26.48
C LYS A 6 -52.28 -24.23 -25.72
N GLU A 7 -52.42 -25.53 -25.51
CA GLU A 7 -51.34 -26.41 -25.07
C GLU A 7 -50.25 -26.34 -26.15
N GLU A 8 -49.28 -25.44 -25.97
CA GLU A 8 -48.09 -25.43 -26.81
C GLU A 8 -47.20 -26.59 -26.35
N GLU A 9 -47.13 -27.63 -27.18
CA GLU A 9 -46.27 -28.79 -26.93
C GLU A 9 -44.80 -28.40 -27.11
N TYR A 10 -44.09 -28.15 -26.01
CA TYR A 10 -42.64 -27.98 -26.03
C TYR A 10 -41.95 -29.33 -26.24
N ASN A 11 -41.18 -29.48 -27.33
CA ASN A 11 -40.38 -30.69 -27.56
C ASN A 11 -39.01 -30.60 -26.86
N PHE A 12 -38.96 -30.93 -25.57
CA PHE A 12 -37.75 -30.88 -24.75
C PHE A 12 -36.65 -31.89 -25.14
N GLN A 13 -36.96 -32.87 -26.00
CA GLN A 13 -36.01 -33.90 -26.42
C GLN A 13 -34.87 -33.33 -27.27
N GLU A 14 -35.18 -32.31 -28.09
CA GLU A 14 -34.23 -31.67 -29.01
C GLU A 14 -33.28 -30.69 -28.30
N TRP A 15 -33.61 -30.28 -27.07
CA TRP A 15 -32.86 -29.26 -26.36
C TRP A 15 -31.59 -29.80 -25.69
N THR A 16 -30.58 -28.95 -25.58
CA THR A 16 -29.36 -29.25 -24.82
C THR A 16 -29.59 -29.07 -23.32
N ILE A 17 -28.76 -29.73 -22.48
CA ILE A 17 -28.86 -29.62 -21.01
C ILE A 17 -28.75 -28.16 -20.53
N LYS A 18 -27.98 -27.33 -21.25
CA LYS A 18 -27.82 -25.91 -20.95
C LYS A 18 -29.13 -25.15 -21.17
N GLN A 19 -29.77 -25.33 -22.32
CA GLN A 19 -31.06 -24.71 -22.64
C GLN A 19 -32.17 -25.12 -21.67
N LEU A 20 -32.22 -26.39 -21.26
CA LEU A 20 -33.19 -26.86 -20.26
C LEU A 20 -32.98 -26.21 -18.89
N ARG A 21 -31.72 -25.97 -18.50
CA ARG A 21 -31.38 -25.28 -17.23
C ARG A 21 -31.65 -23.78 -17.30
N ASP A 22 -31.38 -23.15 -18.44
CA ASP A 22 -31.65 -21.72 -18.65
C ASP A 22 -33.18 -21.47 -18.63
N PHE A 23 -33.97 -22.32 -19.29
CA PHE A 23 -35.44 -22.27 -19.23
C PHE A 23 -35.97 -22.48 -17.80
N SER A 24 -35.42 -23.46 -17.09
CA SER A 24 -35.75 -23.71 -15.69
C SER A 24 -35.41 -22.53 -14.78
N TYR A 25 -34.31 -21.83 -15.05
CA TYR A 25 -33.89 -20.67 -14.27
C TYR A 25 -34.85 -19.50 -14.47
N VAL A 26 -35.23 -19.19 -15.72
CA VAL A 26 -36.18 -18.11 -16.02
C VAL A 26 -37.56 -18.39 -15.43
N ASN A 27 -37.99 -19.65 -15.45
CA ASN A 27 -39.28 -20.06 -14.89
C ASN A 27 -39.23 -20.44 -13.39
N HIS A 28 -38.11 -20.17 -12.70
CA HIS A 28 -37.89 -20.48 -11.28
C HIS A 28 -38.16 -21.94 -10.87
N ILE A 29 -37.90 -22.88 -11.77
CA ILE A 29 -37.98 -24.31 -11.52
C ILE A 29 -36.64 -24.76 -10.91
N SER A 30 -36.70 -25.48 -9.79
CA SER A 30 -35.50 -25.97 -9.09
C SER A 30 -35.06 -27.33 -9.62
N ILE A 31 -33.95 -27.37 -10.38
CA ILE A 31 -33.34 -28.63 -10.85
C ILE A 31 -32.11 -28.99 -9.99
N PRO A 32 -32.01 -30.24 -9.49
CA PRO A 32 -30.81 -30.73 -8.81
C PRO A 32 -29.56 -30.70 -9.71
N SER A 33 -28.41 -30.28 -9.18
CA SER A 33 -27.19 -30.07 -9.97
C SER A 33 -26.62 -31.32 -10.67
N LYS A 34 -26.98 -32.53 -10.19
CA LYS A 34 -26.52 -33.83 -10.69
C LYS A 34 -27.54 -34.61 -11.55
N SER A 35 -28.70 -34.03 -11.86
CA SER A 35 -29.74 -34.72 -12.63
C SER A 35 -29.31 -35.00 -14.07
N LYS A 36 -29.73 -36.15 -14.60
CA LYS A 36 -29.48 -36.54 -16.00
C LYS A 36 -30.48 -35.85 -16.93
N LYS A 37 -30.13 -35.71 -18.23
CA LYS A 37 -31.00 -35.06 -19.24
C LYS A 37 -32.43 -35.63 -19.26
N ALA A 38 -32.58 -36.96 -19.15
CA ALA A 38 -33.89 -37.61 -19.15
C ALA A 38 -34.76 -37.22 -17.93
N GLU A 39 -34.16 -37.14 -16.74
CA GLU A 39 -34.86 -36.74 -15.50
C GLU A 39 -35.29 -35.27 -15.55
N ILE A 40 -34.49 -34.41 -16.19
CA ILE A 40 -34.82 -33.00 -16.39
C ILE A 40 -36.00 -32.84 -17.34
N ILE A 41 -36.03 -33.62 -18.42
CA ILE A 41 -37.12 -33.60 -19.40
C ILE A 41 -38.43 -34.04 -18.76
N GLU A 42 -38.43 -35.15 -18.03
CA GLU A 42 -39.63 -35.66 -17.33
C GLU A 42 -40.16 -34.67 -16.29
N LEU A 43 -39.28 -33.97 -15.57
CA LEU A 43 -39.67 -32.92 -14.64
C LEU A 43 -40.30 -31.71 -15.34
N LEU A 44 -39.74 -31.28 -16.48
CA LEU A 44 -40.25 -30.13 -17.23
C LEU A 44 -41.57 -30.46 -17.95
N GLU A 45 -41.71 -31.66 -18.53
CA GLU A 45 -42.97 -32.12 -19.14
C GLU A 45 -44.09 -32.16 -18.10
N ASN A 46 -43.83 -32.66 -16.89
CA ASN A 46 -44.81 -32.69 -15.79
C ASN A 46 -45.22 -31.29 -15.30
N ILE A 47 -44.28 -30.34 -15.25
CA ILE A 47 -44.56 -28.97 -14.78
C ILE A 47 -45.32 -28.17 -15.86
N VAL A 48 -44.94 -28.30 -17.12
CA VAL A 48 -45.58 -27.60 -18.24
C VAL A 48 -46.97 -28.15 -18.53
N SER A 49 -47.21 -29.43 -18.26
CA SER A 49 -48.54 -30.04 -18.34
C SER A 49 -49.47 -29.62 -17.20
N SER A 50 -48.97 -28.89 -16.19
CA SER A 50 -49.82 -28.38 -15.10
C SER A 50 -50.58 -27.13 -15.55
N SER A 51 -51.90 -27.09 -15.27
CA SER A 51 -52.79 -25.98 -15.67
C SER A 51 -52.45 -24.63 -15.03
N GLU A 52 -51.51 -24.59 -14.09
CA GLU A 52 -51.06 -23.38 -13.38
C GLU A 52 -49.73 -22.82 -13.93
N PHE A 53 -49.15 -23.47 -14.95
CA PHE A 53 -47.88 -23.02 -15.52
C PHE A 53 -48.06 -21.80 -16.42
N VAL A 54 -47.31 -20.73 -16.10
CA VAL A 54 -47.20 -19.50 -16.89
C VAL A 54 -45.75 -19.37 -17.35
N ASP A 55 -45.51 -19.35 -18.67
CA ASP A 55 -44.16 -19.22 -19.23
C ASP A 55 -43.66 -17.78 -19.13
N ARG A 56 -42.76 -17.53 -18.17
CA ARG A 56 -42.18 -16.20 -17.90
C ARG A 56 -41.16 -15.76 -18.94
N ASN A 57 -40.75 -16.64 -19.86
CA ASN A 57 -39.89 -16.23 -20.98
C ASN A 57 -40.62 -15.34 -21.99
N LYS A 58 -41.96 -15.36 -22.00
CA LYS A 58 -42.78 -14.60 -22.95
C LYS A 58 -43.36 -13.30 -22.36
N GLU A 59 -43.25 -13.08 -21.05
CA GLU A 59 -43.55 -11.79 -20.45
C GLU A 59 -42.43 -10.82 -20.83
N GLU A 60 -42.64 -10.07 -21.92
CA GLU A 60 -41.88 -8.85 -22.19
C GLU A 60 -41.87 -8.01 -20.92
N HIS A 61 -40.68 -7.61 -20.47
CA HIS A 61 -40.45 -6.72 -19.33
C HIS A 61 -41.36 -5.48 -19.39
N PHE A 62 -42.55 -5.58 -18.77
CA PHE A 62 -43.25 -4.43 -18.23
C PHE A 62 -42.61 -4.15 -16.87
N GLU A 63 -41.64 -3.25 -16.86
CA GLU A 63 -41.28 -2.55 -15.64
C GLU A 63 -42.50 -1.71 -15.22
N GLU A 64 -43.35 -2.29 -14.39
CA GLU A 64 -44.38 -1.57 -13.64
C GLU A 64 -43.68 -0.60 -12.68
N GLU A 65 -43.51 0.65 -13.12
CA GLU A 65 -43.26 1.74 -12.19
C GLU A 65 -44.53 1.98 -11.35
N LEU A 66 -44.39 1.69 -10.06
CA LEU A 66 -45.32 1.99 -8.98
C LEU A 66 -45.58 3.50 -8.95
N ILE A 67 -46.68 3.96 -9.56
CA ILE A 67 -47.16 5.34 -9.42
C ILE A 67 -47.82 5.45 -8.05
N VAL A 68 -47.09 6.05 -7.11
CA VAL A 68 -47.65 6.56 -5.86
C VAL A 68 -48.43 7.83 -6.18
N ASP A 69 -49.71 7.81 -5.83
CA ASP A 69 -50.67 8.92 -5.85
C ASP A 69 -50.04 10.27 -5.55
N PHE A 70 -50.25 11.27 -6.43
CA PHE A 70 -50.45 12.65 -6.03
C PHE A 70 -51.33 13.37 -7.07
N ASP A 71 -52.54 13.67 -6.59
CA ASP A 71 -53.49 14.72 -6.90
C ASP A 71 -54.26 14.74 -8.24
N GLU A 72 -55.57 14.61 -8.04
CA GLU A 72 -56.72 15.00 -8.84
C GLU A 72 -56.49 16.32 -9.61
N ASP A 73 -56.45 16.24 -10.95
CA ASP A 73 -57.39 16.93 -11.83
C ASP A 73 -57.12 16.52 -13.29
N GLU A 74 -58.20 16.42 -14.07
CA GLU A 74 -58.29 16.19 -15.52
C GLU A 74 -58.34 14.73 -16.02
N VAL A 75 -59.58 14.25 -16.12
CA VAL A 75 -59.96 13.07 -16.90
C VAL A 75 -60.05 13.42 -18.40
N ALA A 76 -59.20 12.72 -19.18
CA ALA A 76 -59.28 12.35 -20.61
C ALA A 76 -58.76 13.34 -21.70
N PRO A 77 -58.18 12.85 -22.84
CA PRO A 77 -58.27 11.48 -23.37
C PRO A 77 -56.93 10.74 -23.60
N LEU A 78 -57.03 9.40 -23.52
CA LEU A 78 -55.99 8.44 -23.83
C LEU A 78 -55.44 8.56 -25.28
N PHE A 79 -54.14 8.29 -25.40
CA PHE A 79 -53.40 7.95 -26.63
C PHE A 79 -53.29 9.02 -27.74
N LYS A 80 -52.50 10.07 -27.45
CA LYS A 80 -51.52 10.58 -28.43
C LYS A 80 -50.16 10.67 -27.76
N LYS A 81 -49.35 9.60 -27.87
CA LYS A 81 -47.90 9.67 -27.66
C LYS A 81 -47.34 10.53 -28.80
N GLU A 82 -47.38 11.85 -28.63
CA GLU A 82 -46.45 12.70 -29.35
C GLU A 82 -45.05 12.31 -28.88
N GLU A 83 -44.17 11.95 -29.80
CA GLU A 83 -42.76 11.71 -29.54
C GLU A 83 -42.13 12.99 -28.99
N LYS A 84 -42.29 13.23 -27.68
CA LYS A 84 -41.58 14.30 -26.99
C LYS A 84 -40.10 13.97 -27.13
N GLU A 85 -39.40 14.71 -27.98
CA GLU A 85 -37.97 14.53 -28.18
C GLU A 85 -37.27 14.48 -26.82
N LEU A 86 -36.64 13.33 -26.53
CA LEU A 86 -35.88 13.14 -25.31
C LEU A 86 -34.85 14.27 -25.18
N LYS A 87 -34.88 14.95 -24.04
CA LYS A 87 -33.95 16.05 -23.75
C LYS A 87 -32.51 15.54 -23.81
N PHE A 88 -31.55 16.39 -24.16
CA PHE A 88 -30.16 15.97 -24.35
C PHE A 88 -29.56 15.27 -23.12
N TRP A 89 -30.00 15.62 -21.92
CA TRP A 89 -29.54 15.03 -20.66
C TRP A 89 -30.15 13.66 -20.33
N GLN A 90 -31.26 13.28 -20.97
CA GLN A 90 -31.85 11.93 -20.88
C GLN A 90 -31.19 10.96 -21.85
N LYS A 91 -30.45 11.47 -22.85
CA LYS A 91 -29.71 10.63 -23.79
C LYS A 91 -28.38 10.19 -23.18
N PRO A 92 -27.95 8.92 -23.37
CA PRO A 92 -26.58 8.54 -23.05
C PRO A 92 -25.62 9.38 -23.92
N PRO A 93 -24.49 9.88 -23.39
CA PRO A 93 -23.81 9.47 -22.15
C PRO A 93 -24.23 10.24 -20.88
N PHE A 94 -25.05 11.29 -20.97
CA PHE A 94 -25.31 12.19 -19.83
C PHE A 94 -26.35 11.68 -18.84
N SER A 95 -27.22 10.76 -19.27
CA SER A 95 -28.19 10.09 -18.39
C SER A 95 -27.52 9.40 -17.20
N THR A 96 -26.28 8.95 -17.38
CA THR A 96 -25.45 8.32 -16.36
C THR A 96 -25.09 9.28 -15.22
N LEU A 97 -25.03 10.59 -15.49
CA LEU A 97 -24.84 11.60 -14.44
C LEU A 97 -26.13 11.81 -13.63
N LEU A 98 -27.30 11.38 -14.10
CA LEU A 98 -28.55 11.60 -13.39
C LEU A 98 -28.89 10.44 -12.46
N ASN A 99 -28.51 9.21 -12.84
CA ASN A 99 -28.81 8.00 -12.08
C ASN A 99 -27.54 7.38 -11.51
N LEU A 100 -27.45 7.36 -10.17
CA LEU A 100 -26.29 6.83 -9.44
C LEU A 100 -26.11 5.31 -9.62
N GLU A 101 -27.21 4.58 -9.80
CA GLU A 101 -27.20 3.13 -9.95
C GLU A 101 -26.61 2.71 -11.31
N LEU A 102 -27.09 3.31 -12.40
CA LEU A 102 -26.53 3.12 -13.74
C LEU A 102 -25.03 3.46 -13.79
N ALA A 103 -24.58 4.45 -13.01
CA ALA A 103 -23.18 4.85 -12.95
C ALA A 103 -22.28 3.92 -12.11
N LYS A 104 -22.84 3.08 -11.24
CA LYS A 104 -22.11 2.06 -10.48
C LYS A 104 -21.93 0.77 -11.27
N ASP A 105 -22.94 0.39 -12.04
CA ASP A 105 -22.99 -0.87 -12.78
C ASP A 105 -22.22 -0.81 -14.10
N SER A 106 -22.07 0.39 -14.65
CA SER A 106 -21.23 0.63 -15.81
C SER A 106 -19.79 0.94 -15.39
N ASP A 107 -18.82 0.55 -16.23
CA ASP A 107 -17.39 0.89 -16.12
C ASP A 107 -17.08 2.41 -16.18
N ILE A 108 -18.05 3.27 -15.88
CA ILE A 108 -17.94 4.73 -15.83
C ILE A 108 -17.00 5.20 -14.74
N ALA A 109 -16.70 4.37 -13.73
CA ALA A 109 -15.59 4.61 -12.80
C ALA A 109 -14.23 4.83 -13.53
N PHE A 110 -14.09 4.30 -14.74
CA PHE A 110 -12.93 4.48 -15.63
C PHE A 110 -13.07 5.63 -16.62
N TYR A 111 -14.27 6.16 -16.83
CA TYR A 111 -14.46 7.35 -17.65
C TYR A 111 -13.99 8.60 -16.88
N ASP A 112 -13.47 9.60 -17.59
CA ASP A 112 -13.13 10.87 -16.96
C ASP A 112 -14.44 11.66 -16.71
N LEU A 113 -15.02 11.46 -15.52
CA LEU A 113 -16.24 12.15 -15.08
C LEU A 113 -16.11 13.66 -15.21
N SER A 114 -14.91 14.21 -14.98
CA SER A 114 -14.62 15.65 -15.12
C SER A 114 -14.89 16.13 -16.54
N ASN A 115 -14.41 15.38 -17.55
CA ASN A 115 -14.65 15.70 -18.95
C ASN A 115 -16.12 15.52 -19.35
N LEU A 116 -16.80 14.52 -18.79
CA LEU A 116 -18.23 14.29 -19.05
C LEU A 116 -19.09 15.42 -18.47
N VAL A 117 -18.77 15.86 -17.26
CA VAL A 117 -19.45 16.97 -16.56
C VAL A 117 -19.20 18.29 -17.29
N ASN A 118 -17.96 18.56 -17.74
CA ASN A 118 -17.67 19.77 -18.53
C ASN A 118 -18.47 19.77 -19.84
N LYS A 119 -18.46 18.66 -20.59
CA LYS A 119 -19.28 18.51 -21.81
C LYS A 119 -20.78 18.63 -21.56
N PHE A 120 -21.24 18.19 -20.39
CA PHE A 120 -22.63 18.32 -19.98
C PHE A 120 -23.02 19.78 -19.76
N PHE A 121 -22.19 20.53 -19.03
CA PHE A 121 -22.39 21.95 -18.81
C PHE A 121 -22.25 22.77 -20.10
N ASP A 122 -21.26 22.47 -20.95
CA ASP A 122 -21.09 23.13 -22.25
C ASP A 122 -22.32 22.96 -23.14
N LYS A 123 -22.90 21.75 -23.19
CA LYS A 123 -24.16 21.52 -23.92
C LYS A 123 -25.36 22.23 -23.30
N MET A 124 -25.42 22.28 -21.96
CA MET A 124 -26.48 23.02 -21.26
C MET A 124 -26.41 24.53 -21.52
N LEU A 125 -25.19 25.07 -21.67
CA LEU A 125 -24.96 26.46 -22.05
C LEU A 125 -25.28 26.72 -23.52
N HIS A 126 -24.95 25.79 -24.42
CA HIS A 126 -25.25 25.92 -25.86
C HIS A 126 -26.75 25.86 -26.19
N GLU A 127 -27.55 25.16 -25.39
CA GLU A 127 -29.00 25.05 -25.57
C GLU A 127 -29.78 26.20 -24.89
N ASP A 128 -29.09 27.18 -24.27
CA ASP A 128 -29.67 28.33 -23.53
C ASP A 128 -30.72 27.95 -22.44
N PHE A 129 -30.77 26.68 -22.03
CA PHE A 129 -31.73 26.15 -21.07
C PHE A 129 -31.03 25.53 -19.86
N ILE A 130 -30.64 26.40 -18.92
CA ILE A 130 -29.97 26.00 -17.68
C ILE A 130 -31.02 25.51 -16.67
N ASN A 131 -31.13 24.19 -16.51
CA ASN A 131 -31.93 23.61 -15.44
C ASN A 131 -31.06 23.35 -14.20
N PHE A 132 -31.13 24.26 -13.22
CA PHE A 132 -30.38 24.16 -11.95
C PHE A 132 -30.64 22.89 -11.14
N LYS A 133 -31.84 22.31 -11.26
CA LYS A 133 -32.18 21.05 -10.55
C LYS A 133 -31.40 19.88 -11.13
N VAL A 134 -31.36 19.78 -12.46
CA VAL A 134 -30.68 18.69 -13.17
C VAL A 134 -29.16 18.83 -13.04
N SER A 135 -28.63 20.04 -13.12
CA SER A 135 -27.20 20.26 -12.87
C SER A 135 -26.79 19.98 -11.43
N GLY A 136 -27.64 20.33 -10.45
CA GLY A 136 -27.40 19.98 -9.04
C GLY A 136 -27.34 18.47 -8.82
N ILE A 137 -28.22 17.71 -9.48
CA ILE A 137 -28.21 16.25 -9.44
C ILE A 137 -26.92 15.72 -10.09
N ALA A 138 -26.58 16.19 -11.29
CA ALA A 138 -25.37 15.76 -12.02
C ALA A 138 -24.07 16.07 -11.25
N LEU A 139 -24.00 17.19 -10.54
CA LEU A 139 -22.85 17.56 -9.72
C LEU A 139 -22.77 16.67 -8.46
N LYS A 140 -23.90 16.40 -7.81
CA LYS A 140 -23.98 15.53 -6.63
C LYS A 140 -23.55 14.10 -6.95
N THR A 141 -24.05 13.53 -8.06
CA THR A 141 -23.69 12.19 -8.51
C THR A 141 -22.22 12.12 -8.89
N SER A 142 -21.70 13.10 -9.63
CA SER A 142 -20.27 13.19 -9.95
C SER A 142 -19.39 13.22 -8.69
N ALA A 143 -19.72 14.06 -7.71
CA ALA A 143 -19.00 14.11 -6.44
C ALA A 143 -19.05 12.77 -5.68
N SER A 144 -20.22 12.12 -5.65
CA SER A 144 -20.38 10.80 -5.03
C SER A 144 -19.55 9.72 -5.73
N LEU A 145 -19.45 9.75 -7.06
CA LEU A 145 -18.66 8.79 -7.83
C LEU A 145 -17.16 9.03 -7.65
N HIS A 146 -16.71 10.29 -7.61
CA HIS A 146 -15.32 10.62 -7.27
C HIS A 146 -14.94 10.16 -5.86
N HIS A 147 -15.82 10.38 -4.87
CA HIS A 147 -15.61 9.91 -3.51
C HIS A 147 -15.53 8.37 -3.44
N HIS A 148 -16.42 7.68 -4.15
CA HIS A 148 -16.40 6.22 -4.25
C HIS A 148 -15.08 5.72 -4.86
N LYS A 149 -14.63 6.34 -5.96
CA LYS A 149 -13.36 5.99 -6.63
C LYS A 149 -12.16 6.17 -5.70
N ILE A 150 -12.08 7.31 -5.01
CA ILE A 150 -11.01 7.57 -4.03
C ILE A 150 -11.04 6.52 -2.92
N THR A 151 -12.22 6.21 -2.40
CA THR A 151 -12.39 5.24 -1.31
C THR A 151 -12.02 3.82 -1.75
N SER A 152 -12.34 3.43 -2.98
CA SER A 152 -11.94 2.13 -3.54
C SER A 152 -10.42 2.00 -3.64
N ILE A 153 -9.75 3.02 -4.19
CA ILE A 153 -8.30 3.05 -4.31
C ILE A 153 -7.62 2.98 -2.93
N ILE A 154 -8.14 3.71 -1.94
CA ILE A 154 -7.61 3.66 -0.57
C ILE A 154 -7.75 2.25 0.02
N LYS A 155 -8.90 1.60 -0.15
CA LYS A 155 -9.11 0.22 0.34
C LYS A 155 -8.17 -0.78 -0.32
N GLU A 156 -7.97 -0.68 -1.63
CA GLU A 156 -7.04 -1.53 -2.37
C GLU A 156 -5.59 -1.35 -1.89
N GLU A 157 -5.17 -0.11 -1.67
CA GLU A 157 -3.83 0.22 -1.15
C GLU A 157 -3.62 -0.32 0.27
N GLU A 158 -4.62 -0.19 1.17
CA GLU A 158 -4.59 -0.77 2.51
C GLU A 158 -4.48 -2.30 2.48
N GLU A 159 -5.17 -2.96 1.55
CA GLU A 159 -5.07 -4.41 1.38
C GLU A 159 -3.69 -4.84 0.87
N ILE A 160 -3.09 -4.09 -0.06
CA ILE A 160 -1.74 -4.34 -0.56
C ILE A 160 -0.73 -4.21 0.59
N GLN A 161 -0.81 -3.13 1.37
CA GLN A 161 0.07 -2.93 2.53
C GLN A 161 -0.05 -4.06 3.56
N LYS A 162 -1.28 -4.48 3.90
CA LYS A 162 -1.50 -5.63 4.79
C LYS A 162 -0.89 -6.92 4.24
N LYS A 163 -1.02 -7.18 2.94
CA LYS A 163 -0.42 -8.37 2.28
C LYS A 163 1.10 -8.32 2.34
N GLU A 164 1.71 -7.17 2.08
CA GLU A 164 3.16 -6.98 2.16
C GLU A 164 3.68 -7.17 3.59
N GLU A 165 3.00 -6.61 4.59
CA GLU A 165 3.34 -6.80 6.01
C GLU A 165 3.30 -8.27 6.42
N ILE A 166 2.25 -8.99 6.01
CA ILE A 166 2.11 -10.44 6.22
C ILE A 166 3.25 -11.20 5.53
N GLU A 167 3.62 -10.82 4.31
CA GLU A 167 4.71 -11.46 3.59
C GLU A 167 6.07 -11.21 4.28
N GLN A 168 6.35 -9.99 4.69
CA GLN A 168 7.56 -9.67 5.47
C GLN A 168 7.59 -10.46 6.78
N PHE A 169 6.45 -10.55 7.48
CA PHE A 169 6.33 -11.36 8.69
C PHE A 169 6.59 -12.85 8.40
N ARG A 170 6.07 -13.38 7.30
CA ARG A 170 6.35 -14.75 6.83
C ARG A 170 7.83 -14.93 6.52
N GLN A 171 8.49 -13.98 5.85
CA GLN A 171 9.92 -14.05 5.55
C GLN A 171 10.77 -14.03 6.84
N ARG A 172 10.41 -13.21 7.83
CA ARG A 172 11.06 -13.19 9.16
C ARG A 172 10.84 -14.49 9.93
N THR A 173 9.64 -15.07 9.82
CA THR A 173 9.23 -16.28 10.56
C THR A 173 9.64 -17.57 9.86
N ARG A 174 9.97 -17.52 8.57
CA ARG A 174 10.60 -18.62 7.82
C ARG A 174 11.97 -18.88 8.41
N ARG A 175 12.00 -19.68 9.48
CA ARG A 175 13.20 -20.38 9.93
C ARG A 175 13.62 -21.25 8.76
N GLY A 176 14.80 -20.98 8.20
CA GLY A 176 15.40 -21.87 7.22
C GLY A 176 15.62 -23.21 7.89
N ILE A 177 14.73 -24.17 7.68
CA ILE A 177 14.95 -25.54 8.12
C ILE A 177 16.23 -25.97 7.39
N PRO A 178 17.33 -26.20 8.12
CA PRO A 178 18.56 -26.61 7.47
C PRO A 178 18.25 -27.88 6.69
N LYS A 179 18.65 -27.93 5.41
CA LYS A 179 18.57 -29.16 4.63
C LYS A 179 19.23 -30.25 5.46
N THR A 180 18.53 -31.38 5.63
CA THR A 180 19.07 -32.50 6.39
C THR A 180 20.44 -32.85 5.81
N LEU A 181 21.46 -32.86 6.66
CA LEU A 181 22.79 -33.28 6.24
C LEU A 181 22.67 -34.71 5.70
N SER A 182 23.12 -34.93 4.46
CA SER A 182 23.22 -36.28 3.92
C SER A 182 24.12 -37.11 4.83
N GLN A 183 23.70 -38.33 5.16
CA GLN A 183 24.54 -39.25 5.94
C GLN A 183 25.91 -39.39 5.27
N PRO A 184 27.01 -39.41 6.05
CA PRO A 184 28.34 -39.55 5.50
C PRO A 184 28.44 -40.88 4.75
N ILE A 185 28.63 -40.83 3.44
CA ILE A 185 28.86 -42.01 2.62
C ILE A 185 30.24 -42.55 3.01
N GLN A 186 30.28 -43.67 3.74
CA GLN A 186 31.53 -44.33 4.05
C GLN A 186 32.13 -44.92 2.77
N SER A 187 33.36 -44.55 2.44
CA SER A 187 34.10 -45.19 1.36
C SER A 187 34.37 -46.65 1.74
N LYS A 188 34.02 -47.59 0.86
CA LYS A 188 34.36 -49.02 1.02
C LYS A 188 35.88 -49.15 1.20
N LEU A 189 36.31 -49.93 2.20
CA LEU A 189 37.72 -50.19 2.50
C LEU A 189 38.42 -50.76 1.24
N LYS A 190 39.34 -49.99 0.67
CA LYS A 190 40.23 -50.44 -0.40
C LYS A 190 41.54 -50.90 0.23
N ILE A 191 42.04 -52.06 -0.20
CA ILE A 191 43.38 -52.53 0.16
C ILE A 191 44.35 -51.66 -0.67
N THR A 192 44.90 -50.61 -0.06
CA THR A 192 45.81 -49.65 -0.71
C THR A 192 47.27 -50.08 -0.57
N SER A 193 48.05 -49.88 -1.64
CA SER A 193 49.51 -50.07 -1.61
C SER A 193 50.20 -48.99 -0.75
N LYS A 194 51.41 -49.27 -0.27
CA LYS A 194 52.24 -48.32 0.50
C LYS A 194 52.42 -46.99 -0.25
N ASP A 195 52.69 -47.03 -1.55
CA ASP A 195 52.93 -45.84 -2.35
C ASP A 195 51.66 -45.02 -2.57
N GLU A 196 50.52 -45.69 -2.73
CA GLU A 196 49.20 -45.05 -2.84
C GLU A 196 48.80 -44.36 -1.52
N LEU A 197 49.16 -44.95 -0.38
CA LEU A 197 48.96 -44.34 0.94
C LEU A 197 49.80 -43.07 1.11
N PHE A 198 51.07 -43.09 0.69
CA PHE A 198 51.92 -41.89 0.76
C PHE A 198 51.46 -40.80 -0.19
N GLU A 199 50.99 -41.14 -1.39
CA GLU A 199 50.45 -40.17 -2.33
C GLU A 199 49.13 -39.58 -1.84
N ALA A 200 48.23 -40.40 -1.30
CA ALA A 200 47.01 -39.92 -0.65
C ALA A 200 47.30 -39.02 0.56
N MET A 201 48.32 -39.35 1.36
CA MET A 201 48.75 -38.52 2.49
C MET A 201 49.32 -37.17 2.01
N ARG A 202 50.16 -37.17 0.97
CA ARG A 202 50.65 -35.93 0.34
C ARG A 202 49.51 -35.08 -0.19
N ALA A 203 48.56 -35.69 -0.90
CA ALA A 203 47.38 -35.01 -1.42
C ALA A 203 46.52 -34.41 -0.29
N ALA A 204 46.31 -35.13 0.80
CA ALA A 204 45.55 -34.64 1.96
C ALA A 204 46.26 -33.46 2.66
N ILE A 205 47.60 -33.51 2.79
CA ILE A 205 48.39 -32.40 3.34
C ILE A 205 48.28 -31.17 2.44
N ILE A 206 48.39 -31.34 1.12
CA ILE A 206 48.24 -30.23 0.16
C ILE A 206 46.82 -29.65 0.24
N GLU A 207 45.79 -30.50 0.29
CA GLU A 207 44.39 -30.05 0.36
C GLU A 207 44.12 -29.26 1.66
N THR A 208 44.63 -29.72 2.79
CA THR A 208 44.50 -29.00 4.07
C THR A 208 45.24 -27.67 4.07
N MET A 209 46.42 -27.58 3.45
CA MET A 209 47.13 -26.32 3.24
C MET A 209 46.35 -25.36 2.34
N GLN A 210 45.82 -25.83 1.20
CA GLN A 210 45.00 -25.02 0.29
C GLN A 210 43.72 -24.52 0.97
N LYS A 211 43.03 -25.37 1.75
CA LYS A 211 41.84 -24.97 2.54
C LYS A 211 42.20 -23.90 3.57
N LYS A 212 43.32 -24.05 4.28
CA LYS A 212 43.82 -23.07 5.25
C LYS A 212 44.14 -21.73 4.60
N GLU A 213 44.77 -21.75 3.43
CA GLU A 213 45.08 -20.53 2.68
C GLU A 213 43.82 -19.85 2.14
N LYS A 214 42.87 -20.63 1.59
CA LYS A 214 41.56 -20.11 1.12
C LYS A 214 40.80 -19.43 2.26
N LEU A 215 40.79 -20.02 3.45
CA LEU A 215 40.21 -19.40 4.66
C LEU A 215 40.91 -18.11 5.04
N ARG A 216 42.25 -18.05 5.00
CA ARG A 216 43.02 -16.82 5.26
C ARG A 216 42.63 -15.72 4.27
N ARG A 217 42.57 -16.03 2.97
CA ARG A 217 42.14 -15.10 1.91
C ARG A 217 40.71 -14.60 2.13
N GLN A 218 39.79 -15.46 2.58
CA GLN A 218 38.41 -15.05 2.89
C GLN A 218 38.32 -14.12 4.09
N ARG A 219 39.11 -14.35 5.16
CA ARG A 219 39.18 -13.45 6.33
C ARG A 219 39.65 -12.06 5.92
N ILE A 220 40.75 -11.98 5.16
CA ILE A 220 41.28 -10.71 4.64
C ILE A 220 40.23 -9.97 3.80
N LYS A 221 39.58 -10.65 2.84
CA LYS A 221 38.51 -10.04 2.03
C LYS A 221 37.33 -9.54 2.87
N LYS A 222 36.94 -10.26 3.93
CA LYS A 222 35.86 -9.86 4.82
C LYS A 222 36.23 -8.61 5.62
N GLU A 223 37.45 -8.55 6.13
CA GLU A 223 37.98 -7.37 6.84
C GLU A 223 38.08 -6.14 5.93
N GLU A 224 38.58 -6.31 4.70
CA GLU A 224 38.63 -5.22 3.72
C GLU A 224 37.24 -4.69 3.38
N ARG A 225 36.25 -5.58 3.17
CA ARG A 225 34.85 -5.18 2.94
C ARG A 225 34.27 -4.41 4.12
N LEU A 226 34.56 -4.86 5.35
CA LEU A 226 34.12 -4.17 6.57
C LEU A 226 34.75 -2.77 6.68
N LYS A 227 36.06 -2.64 6.40
CA LYS A 227 36.76 -1.35 6.39
C LYS A 227 36.17 -0.40 5.34
N ARG A 228 35.98 -0.86 4.10
CA ARG A 228 35.35 -0.07 3.03
C ARG A 228 33.93 0.39 3.38
N ARG A 229 33.12 -0.46 4.00
CA ARG A 229 31.77 -0.07 4.46
C ARG A 229 31.84 1.04 5.51
N LYS A 230 32.76 0.95 6.48
CA LYS A 230 32.97 1.99 7.49
C LYS A 230 33.41 3.31 6.86
N GLU A 231 34.33 3.27 5.89
CA GLU A 231 34.77 4.45 5.15
C GLU A 231 33.65 5.09 4.34
N LEU A 232 32.83 4.30 3.63
CA LEU A 232 31.67 4.80 2.90
C LEU A 232 30.62 5.39 3.85
N SER A 233 30.33 4.75 4.98
CA SER A 233 29.43 5.31 5.98
C SER A 233 29.96 6.59 6.62
N ALA A 234 31.28 6.71 6.79
CA ALA A 234 31.89 7.93 7.31
C ALA A 234 31.85 9.07 6.28
N LYS A 235 32.07 8.76 4.99
CA LYS A 235 31.98 9.73 3.89
C LYS A 235 30.55 10.18 3.60
N ALA A 236 29.56 9.30 3.78
CA ALA A 236 28.15 9.57 3.50
C ALA A 236 27.41 10.26 4.65
N GLN A 237 28.04 10.46 5.82
CA GLN A 237 27.44 11.26 6.88
C GLN A 237 27.54 12.74 6.53
N LEU A 238 26.40 13.32 6.13
CA LEU A 238 26.24 14.78 6.09
C LEU A 238 26.60 15.37 7.46
N PRO A 239 27.18 16.58 7.51
CA PRO A 239 27.43 17.25 8.77
C PRO A 239 26.11 17.35 9.55
N LYS A 240 26.15 16.95 10.82
CA LYS A 240 24.98 16.68 11.65
C LYS A 240 24.06 17.89 11.84
N GLU A 241 24.60 19.09 11.61
CA GLU A 241 23.87 20.36 11.65
C GLU A 241 22.87 20.47 10.48
N LEU A 242 23.22 19.98 9.29
CA LEU A 242 22.30 19.95 8.12
C LEU A 242 21.19 18.91 8.32
N LEU A 243 21.50 17.78 8.95
CA LEU A 243 20.52 16.74 9.29
C LEU A 243 19.41 17.27 10.21
N LYS A 244 19.73 18.20 11.13
CA LYS A 244 18.74 18.85 12.01
C LYS A 244 17.71 19.67 11.22
N HIS A 245 18.16 20.44 10.23
CA HIS A 245 17.27 21.26 9.40
C HIS A 245 16.43 20.41 8.43
N ILE A 246 16.95 19.28 7.96
CA ILE A 246 16.28 18.42 6.97
C ILE A 246 15.29 17.46 7.63
N THR A 247 15.60 16.91 8.82
CA THR A 247 14.80 15.81 9.40
C THR A 247 13.80 16.25 10.47
N GLY A 248 13.91 17.48 10.98
CA GLY A 248 13.02 17.99 12.03
C GLY A 248 13.09 17.21 13.35
N LYS A 249 14.01 16.24 13.49
CA LYS A 249 14.18 15.45 14.72
C LYS A 249 14.92 16.28 15.77
N GLU A 250 14.36 16.31 16.97
CA GLU A 250 15.04 16.85 18.14
C GLU A 250 16.33 16.07 18.39
N GLN A 251 17.44 16.78 18.64
CA GLN A 251 18.73 16.16 18.91
C GLN A 251 18.65 15.33 20.19
N THR A 252 19.11 14.08 20.14
CA THR A 252 19.20 13.25 21.35
C THR A 252 20.25 13.81 22.33
N ILE A 253 20.10 13.51 23.62
CA ILE A 253 21.04 13.96 24.66
C ILE A 253 22.45 13.43 24.38
N GLU A 254 22.58 12.19 23.93
CA GLU A 254 23.89 11.60 23.58
C GLU A 254 24.55 12.31 22.40
N GLU A 255 23.78 12.66 21.38
CA GLU A 255 24.27 13.40 20.22
C GLU A 255 24.74 14.80 20.60
N LEU A 256 23.99 15.48 21.47
CA LEU A 256 24.35 16.78 22.05
C LEU A 256 25.69 16.69 22.76
N LEU A 257 25.85 15.72 23.67
CA LEU A 257 27.08 15.54 24.45
C LEU A 257 28.28 15.25 23.55
N ASN A 258 28.10 14.36 22.56
CA ASN A 258 29.15 14.03 21.61
C ASN A 258 29.51 15.22 20.69
N ASN A 259 28.54 16.06 20.33
CA ASN A 259 28.80 17.26 19.55
C ASN A 259 29.68 18.24 20.34
N TRP A 260 29.31 18.55 21.58
CA TRP A 260 30.12 19.44 22.43
C TRP A 260 31.50 18.88 22.71
N HIS A 261 31.63 17.58 23.00
CA HIS A 261 32.93 16.95 23.17
C HIS A 261 33.81 17.07 21.91
N ASN A 262 33.24 16.90 20.72
CA ASN A 262 33.96 17.07 19.46
C ASN A 262 34.34 18.53 19.20
N LYS A 263 33.46 19.49 19.53
CA LYS A 263 33.76 20.93 19.45
C LYS A 263 34.93 21.30 20.36
N ILE A 264 34.90 20.88 21.63
CA ILE A 264 35.99 21.10 22.59
C ILE A 264 37.30 20.50 22.08
N LYS A 265 37.26 19.25 21.59
CA LYS A 265 38.42 18.58 20.98
C LYS A 265 38.97 19.28 19.75
N ALA A 266 38.09 19.87 18.93
CA ALA A 266 38.54 20.65 17.78
C ALA A 266 39.27 21.91 18.25
N ILE A 267 38.72 22.66 19.21
CA ILE A 267 39.32 23.91 19.71
C ILE A 267 40.70 23.65 20.32
N ILE A 268 40.83 22.65 21.20
CA ILE A 268 42.11 22.23 21.79
C ILE A 268 43.15 21.93 20.70
N LYS A 269 42.73 21.19 19.65
CA LYS A 269 43.62 20.89 18.52
C LYS A 269 44.00 22.12 17.69
N PHE A 270 43.07 23.05 17.46
CA PHE A 270 43.32 24.26 16.69
C PHE A 270 44.24 25.24 17.45
N GLU A 271 44.05 25.39 18.76
CA GLU A 271 44.83 26.30 19.59
C GLU A 271 46.16 25.72 20.08
N LYS A 272 46.37 24.40 19.94
CA LYS A 272 47.55 23.67 20.46
C LYS A 272 47.79 23.92 21.95
N LYS A 273 46.72 24.04 22.73
CA LYS A 273 46.74 24.13 24.20
C LYS A 273 46.20 22.83 24.77
N ASP A 274 46.56 22.52 26.02
CA ASP A 274 46.07 21.33 26.72
C ASP A 274 44.66 21.54 27.31
N TYR A 275 44.24 22.79 27.46
CA TYR A 275 42.95 23.20 28.04
C TYR A 275 42.20 24.21 27.16
N THR A 276 40.89 24.33 27.40
CA THR A 276 40.01 25.36 26.83
C THR A 276 39.27 26.10 27.93
N ASN A 277 38.99 27.39 27.72
CA ASN A 277 38.24 28.20 28.68
C ASN A 277 36.74 28.21 28.33
N LEU A 278 35.89 28.22 29.37
CA LEU A 278 34.44 28.34 29.20
C LEU A 278 34.04 29.60 28.40
N PHE A 279 34.72 30.72 28.60
CA PHE A 279 34.41 31.95 27.86
C PHE A 279 34.66 31.83 26.36
N ASP A 280 35.64 31.04 25.93
CA ASP A 280 35.89 30.83 24.50
C ASP A 280 34.80 29.94 23.88
N LEU A 281 34.25 28.99 24.64
CA LEU A 281 33.05 28.25 24.24
C LEU A 281 31.81 29.15 24.15
N ILE A 282 31.65 30.09 25.08
CA ILE A 282 30.55 31.09 25.06
C ILE A 282 30.68 32.02 23.85
N LYS A 283 31.90 32.43 23.46
CA LYS A 283 32.11 33.25 22.25
C LYS A 283 31.63 32.54 20.98
N LEU A 284 31.70 31.21 20.91
CA LEU A 284 31.18 30.44 19.77
C LEU A 284 29.64 30.49 19.72
N ILE A 285 28.97 30.32 20.85
CA ILE A 285 27.51 30.44 20.96
C ILE A 285 27.03 31.82 20.50
N ASN A 286 27.74 32.87 20.90
CA ASN A 286 27.40 34.25 20.52
C ASN A 286 27.53 34.51 19.00
N LYS A 287 28.36 33.74 18.29
CA LYS A 287 28.49 33.80 16.82
C LYS A 287 27.39 33.01 16.11
N ASP A 288 26.97 31.90 16.68
CA ASP A 288 26.00 30.98 16.07
C ASP A 288 24.54 31.47 16.22
N GLN A 289 24.23 32.28 17.24
CA GLN A 289 22.86 32.75 17.51
C GLN A 289 22.68 34.27 17.57
N GLU A 290 21.70 34.78 16.82
CA GLU A 290 21.34 36.20 16.78
C GLU A 290 20.43 36.61 17.96
N SER A 291 19.56 35.71 18.44
CA SER A 291 18.57 36.03 19.48
C SER A 291 19.15 36.03 20.89
N ILE A 292 18.79 37.02 21.72
CA ILE A 292 19.23 37.15 23.11
C ILE A 292 18.71 35.97 23.97
N PHE A 293 17.47 35.54 23.73
CA PHE A 293 16.86 34.42 24.47
C PHE A 293 17.52 33.08 24.11
N GLY A 294 17.81 32.87 22.82
CA GLY A 294 18.50 31.66 22.36
C GLY A 294 19.92 31.53 22.92
N ARG A 295 20.67 32.63 23.01
CA ARG A 295 22.00 32.64 23.67
C ARG A 295 21.94 32.17 25.12
N LYS A 296 20.95 32.64 25.89
CA LYS A 296 20.76 32.21 27.28
C LYS A 296 20.43 30.72 27.36
N TYR A 297 19.54 30.24 26.49
CA TYR A 297 19.17 28.83 26.42
C TYR A 297 20.36 27.92 26.07
N GLU A 298 21.16 28.30 25.07
CA GLU A 298 22.36 27.55 24.70
C GLU A 298 23.45 27.58 25.77
N LEU A 299 23.59 28.68 26.52
CA LEU A 299 24.51 28.76 27.65
C LEU A 299 24.13 27.76 28.74
N VAL A 300 22.85 27.70 29.13
CA VAL A 300 22.35 26.71 30.10
C VAL A 300 22.59 25.29 29.58
N ARG A 301 22.33 25.06 28.29
CA ARG A 301 22.53 23.75 27.64
C ARG A 301 24.00 23.35 27.58
N LEU A 302 24.92 24.29 27.30
CA LEU A 302 26.37 24.09 27.34
C LEU A 302 26.82 23.73 28.75
N PHE A 303 26.38 24.48 29.75
CA PHE A 303 26.74 24.24 31.14
C PHE A 303 26.32 22.84 31.60
N LEU A 304 25.06 22.47 31.34
CA LEU A 304 24.57 21.11 31.61
C LEU A 304 25.37 20.04 30.85
N ALA A 305 25.70 20.29 29.58
CA ALA A 305 26.50 19.34 28.79
C ALA A 305 27.90 19.13 29.36
N LEU A 306 28.57 20.20 29.82
CA LEU A 306 29.88 20.11 30.45
C LEU A 306 29.82 19.31 31.75
N MET A 307 28.80 19.53 32.58
CA MET A 307 28.57 18.75 33.79
C MET A 307 28.41 17.26 33.47
N PHE A 308 27.58 16.91 32.48
CA PHE A 308 27.40 15.52 32.06
C PHE A 308 28.65 14.90 31.41
N LEU A 309 29.47 15.69 30.71
CA LEU A 309 30.74 15.22 30.15
C LEU A 309 31.78 14.97 31.24
N SER A 310 31.77 15.79 32.29
CA SER A 310 32.60 15.60 33.48
C SER A 310 32.21 14.34 34.24
N THR A 311 30.90 14.12 34.51
CA THR A 311 30.44 12.88 35.17
C THR A 311 30.76 11.62 34.37
N ASN A 312 30.78 11.73 33.03
CA ASN A 312 31.14 10.63 32.13
C ASN A 312 32.66 10.44 31.97
N ASN A 313 33.49 11.11 32.78
CA ASN A 313 34.96 11.06 32.74
C ASN A 313 35.58 11.41 31.36
N LYS A 314 34.89 12.19 30.52
CA LYS A 314 35.40 12.60 29.21
C LYS A 314 36.19 13.91 29.26
N ILE A 315 35.96 14.71 30.31
CA ILE A 315 36.47 16.07 30.48
C ILE A 315 36.79 16.30 31.95
N TYR A 316 37.86 17.01 32.25
CA TYR A 316 38.16 17.56 33.57
C TYR A 316 37.78 19.04 33.62
N LEU A 317 37.11 19.45 34.69
CA LEU A 317 36.71 20.83 34.92
C LEU A 317 37.45 21.34 36.14
N GLU A 318 38.22 22.40 35.99
CA GLU A 318 38.95 23.05 37.08
C GLU A 318 38.58 24.53 37.15
N GLN A 319 38.34 25.02 38.37
CA GLN A 319 38.06 26.43 38.63
C GLN A 319 38.90 26.85 39.84
N ASN A 320 39.77 27.85 39.63
CA ASN A 320 40.75 28.25 40.63
C ASN A 320 40.14 29.06 41.79
N GLN A 321 39.13 29.88 41.51
CA GLN A 321 38.41 30.70 42.50
C GLN A 321 36.92 30.75 42.18
N ASP A 322 36.10 31.00 43.19
CA ASP A 322 34.66 31.20 42.99
C ASP A 322 34.42 32.33 41.98
N PHE A 323 33.57 32.08 40.99
CA PHE A 323 33.22 33.00 39.90
C PHE A 323 34.33 33.31 38.87
N THR A 324 35.46 32.61 38.86
CA THR A 324 36.45 32.71 37.76
C THR A 324 36.17 31.73 36.61
N ASP A 325 36.89 31.86 35.50
CA ASP A 325 36.80 30.93 34.36
C ASP A 325 36.92 29.47 34.80
N ILE A 326 36.13 28.62 34.13
CA ILE A 326 36.26 27.18 34.23
C ILE A 326 37.19 26.73 33.10
N ASN A 327 38.30 26.12 33.48
CA ASN A 327 39.21 25.44 32.57
C ASN A 327 38.67 24.04 32.27
N VAL A 328 38.69 23.68 30.99
CA VAL A 328 38.13 22.45 30.44
C VAL A 328 39.26 21.69 29.77
N GLU A 329 39.68 20.60 30.40
CA GLU A 329 40.73 19.71 29.89
C GLU A 329 40.14 18.40 29.36
N LEU A 330 40.73 17.85 28.30
CA LEU A 330 40.36 16.53 27.81
C LEU A 330 41.13 15.44 28.55
N LYS A 331 40.42 14.36 28.88
CA LYS A 331 41.01 13.18 29.49
C LYS A 331 41.51 12.18 28.45
#